data_AF-A0A151QYT6-F1
#
_entry.id   AF-A0A151QYT6-F1
#
_cell.length_a   1.000
_cell.length_b   1.000
_cell.length_c   1.000
_cell.angle_alpha   90.00
_cell.angle_beta   90.00
_cell.angle_gamma   90.00
#
_symmetry.space_group_name_H-M   'P 1'
#
loop_
_entity.id
_entity.type
_entity.pdbx_description
1 polymer ?
#
loop_
_entity_poly.entity_id
_entity_poly.type
_entity_poly.pdbx_seq_one_letter_code
_entity_poly.pdbx_strand_id
1 'polypeptide(L)' 'AEYEALLAGLRLAWDISVEKVKCNNNSKHVVEQLSGIYQTKDPLLQRYYHEASHWVTHFEKFTMHHVPWE' A
#
# COMPACT_ATOMS: atom_id res chain seq x y z
N ALA A 1 0.64 -5.53 -11.33
CA ALA A 1 -0.78 -5.71 -11.00
C ALA A 1 -1.14 -5.20 -9.60
N GLU A 2 -0.78 -5.88 -8.50
CA GLU A 2 -1.29 -5.51 -7.16
C GLU A 2 -0.69 -4.21 -6.59
N TYR A 3 0.63 -4.01 -6.75
CA TYR A 3 1.28 -2.76 -6.36
C TYR A 3 0.82 -1.57 -7.20
N GLU A 4 0.57 -1.78 -8.49
CA GLU A 4 0.07 -0.73 -9.38
C GLU A 4 -1.36 -0.32 -9.00
N ALA A 5 -2.22 -1.28 -8.65
CA ALA A 5 -3.56 -1.01 -8.16
C ALA A 5 -3.54 -0.23 -6.83
N LEU A 6 -2.61 -0.57 -5.93
CA LEU A 6 -2.42 0.18 -4.69
C LEU A 6 -1.96 1.62 -4.96
N LEU A 7 -0.92 1.81 -5.79
CA LEU A 7 -0.39 3.13 -6.12
C LEU A 7 -1.44 4.00 -6.81
N ALA A 8 -2.22 3.42 -7.73
CA ALA A 8 -3.35 4.11 -8.35
C ALA A 8 -4.40 4.52 -7.32
N GLY A 9 -4.74 3.64 -6.37
CA GLY A 9 -5.67 3.94 -5.28
C GLY A 9 -5.17 5.04 -4.34
N LEU A 10 -3.87 5.03 -4.00
CA LEU A 10 -3.22 6.05 -3.18
C LEU A 10 -3.22 7.41 -3.89
N ARG A 11 -2.86 7.46 -5.18
CA ARG A 11 -2.91 8.70 -5.96
C ARG A 11 -4.32 9.26 -6.05
N LEU A 12 -5.31 8.41 -6.29
CA LEU A 12 -6.71 8.82 -6.31
C LEU A 12 -7.15 9.39 -4.95
N ALA A 13 -6.82 8.70 -3.84
CA ALA A 13 -7.14 9.15 -2.50
C ALA A 13 -6.52 10.51 -2.17
N TRP A 14 -5.29 10.75 -2.63
CA TRP A 14 -4.63 12.04 -2.52
C TRP A 14 -5.32 13.13 -3.32
N ASP A 15 -5.68 12.84 -4.58
CA ASP A 15 -6.35 13.79 -5.48
C ASP A 15 -7.69 14.27 -4.91
N ILE A 16 -8.42 13.38 -4.24
CA ILE A 16 -9.69 13.71 -3.56
C ILE A 16 -9.50 14.19 -2.11
N SER A 17 -8.27 14.49 -1.68
CA SER A 17 -7.92 15.00 -0.35
C SER A 17 -8.41 14.13 0.82
N VAL A 18 -8.34 12.81 0.67
CA VAL A 18 -8.62 11.88 1.77
C VAL A 18 -7.50 11.97 2.80
N GLU A 19 -7.86 12.17 4.06
CA GLU A 19 -6.90 12.21 5.17
C GLU A 19 -6.56 10.80 5.70
N LYS A 20 -7.51 9.87 5.58
CA LYS A 20 -7.44 8.54 6.18
C LYS A 20 -7.73 7.45 5.16
N VAL A 21 -6.72 6.65 4.85
CA VAL A 21 -6.81 5.57 3.86
C VAL A 21 -6.79 4.23 4.56
N LYS A 22 -7.82 3.41 4.27
CA LYS A 22 -7.89 2.01 4.68
C LYS A 22 -7.79 1.13 3.43
N CYS A 23 -6.69 0.41 3.29
CA CYS A 23 -6.50 -0.56 2.21
C CYS A 23 -6.85 -1.97 2.71
N ASN A 24 -7.92 -2.55 2.16
CA ASN A 24 -8.23 -3.95 2.36
C ASN A 24 -7.63 -4.73 1.19
N ASN A 25 -6.59 -5.53 1.45
CA ASN A 25 -5.94 -6.33 0.42
C ASN A 25 -6.06 -7.82 0.79
N ASN A 26 -6.37 -8.66 -0.18
CA ASN A 26 -6.54 -10.10 0.01
C ASN A 26 -5.24 -10.90 -0.14
N SER A 27 -4.19 -10.24 -0.62
CA SER A 27 -2.87 -10.79 -0.82
C SER A 27 -2.03 -10.59 0.42
N LYS A 28 -1.80 -11.70 1.12
CA LYS A 28 -1.02 -11.75 2.36
C LYS A 28 0.40 -11.15 2.16
N HIS A 29 0.99 -11.38 0.99
CA HIS A 29 2.34 -10.93 0.66
C HIS A 29 2.48 -9.40 0.56
N VAL A 30 1.53 -8.74 -0.09
CA VAL A 30 1.52 -7.27 -0.27
C VAL A 30 1.28 -6.58 1.07
N VAL A 31 0.40 -7.15 1.91
CA VAL A 31 0.13 -6.66 3.27
C VAL A 31 1.35 -6.77 4.17
N GLU A 32 2.04 -7.92 4.16
CA GLU A 32 3.23 -8.11 4.99
C GLU A 32 4.40 -7.19 4.58
N GLN A 33 4.58 -6.94 3.28
CA GLN A 33 5.62 -6.02 2.80
C GLN A 33 5.33 -4.55 3.19
N LEU A 34 4.10 -4.09 3.03
CA LEU A 34 3.74 -2.68 3.27
C LEU A 34 3.49 -2.34 4.73
N SER A 35 3.14 -3.34 5.55
CA SER A 35 3.14 -3.20 7.01
C SER A 35 4.56 -3.05 7.59
N GLY A 36 5.60 -3.14 6.75
CA GLY A 36 7.00 -3.06 7.18
C GLY A 36 7.52 -4.34 7.85
N ILE A 37 6.70 -5.39 7.88
CA ILE A 37 7.03 -6.70 8.47
C ILE A 37 7.95 -7.48 7.53
N TYR A 38 7.91 -7.20 6.22
CA TYR A 38 8.69 -7.93 5.21
C TYR A 38 9.47 -7.00 4.27
N GLN A 39 10.79 -6.99 4.40
CA GLN A 39 11.67 -6.37 3.41
C GLN A 39 11.87 -7.32 2.23
N THR A 40 11.40 -6.88 1.06
CA THR A 40 11.57 -7.65 -0.17
C THR A 40 12.99 -7.50 -0.71
N LYS A 41 13.54 -8.60 -1.24
CA LYS A 41 14.88 -8.64 -1.85
C LYS A 41 14.85 -8.30 -3.35
N ASP A 42 13.66 -8.25 -3.94
CA ASP A 42 13.48 -7.94 -5.33
C ASP A 42 13.59 -6.41 -5.56
N PRO A 43 14.52 -5.94 -6.42
CA PRO A 43 14.77 -4.51 -6.60
C PRO A 43 13.59 -3.77 -7.24
N LEU A 44 12.73 -4.45 -8.00
CA LEU A 44 11.53 -3.84 -8.57
C LEU A 44 10.47 -3.64 -7.48
N LEU A 45 10.25 -4.64 -6.63
CA LEU A 45 9.33 -4.53 -5.49
C LEU A 45 9.83 -3.51 -4.44
N GLN A 46 11.14 -3.34 -4.27
CA GLN A 46 11.70 -2.27 -3.42
C GLN A 46 11.35 -0.87 -3.94
N ARG A 47 11.39 -0.65 -5.26
CA ARG A 47 10.97 0.64 -5.85
C ARG A 47 9.50 0.91 -5.58
N TYR A 48 8.64 -0.09 -5.78
CA TYR A 48 7.22 0.05 -5.49
C TYR A 48 6.92 0.30 -4.02
N TYR A 49 7.65 -0.35 -3.11
CA TYR A 49 7.54 -0.08 -1.68
C TYR A 49 7.93 1.36 -1.35
N HIS A 50 9.04 1.86 -1.91
CA HIS A 50 9.49 3.22 -1.65
C HIS A 50 8.48 4.26 -2.15
N GLU A 51 7.94 4.06 -3.35
CA GLU A 51 6.92 4.95 -3.92
C GLU A 51 5.63 4.91 -3.09
N ALA A 52 5.15 3.72 -2.72
CA ALA A 52 3.96 3.58 -1.88
C ALA A 52 4.16 4.19 -0.49
N SER A 53 5.33 3.99 0.11
CA SER A 53 5.68 4.58 1.42
C SER A 53 5.70 6.10 1.35
N HIS A 54 6.25 6.68 0.27
CA HIS A 54 6.19 8.13 0.04
C HIS A 54 4.75 8.63 -0.05
N TRP A 55 3.85 7.93 -0.74
CA TRP A 55 2.44 8.30 -0.74
C TRP A 55 1.79 8.15 0.64
N VAL A 56 2.10 7.07 1.36
CA VAL A 56 1.56 6.83 2.71
C VAL A 56 1.90 7.95 3.69
N THR A 57 3.10 8.55 3.60
CA THR A 57 3.48 9.67 4.49
C THR A 57 2.67 10.94 4.26
N HIS A 58 1.95 11.06 3.15
CA HIS A 58 1.07 12.20 2.88
C HIS A 58 -0.30 12.08 3.57
N PHE A 59 -0.67 10.88 4.02
CA PHE A 59 -1.92 10.63 4.72
C PHE A 59 -1.73 10.73 6.24
N GLU A 60 -2.71 11.31 6.94
CA GLU A 60 -2.71 11.38 8.42
C GLU A 60 -2.75 9.97 9.03
N LYS A 61 -3.51 9.07 8.40
CA LYS A 61 -3.61 7.68 8.84
C LYS A 61 -3.71 6.74 7.65
N PHE A 62 -2.81 5.79 7.59
CA PHE A 62 -2.86 4.68 6.66
C PHE A 62 -2.97 3.37 7.44
N THR A 63 -3.97 2.55 7.13
CA THR A 63 -4.06 1.19 7.66
C THR A 63 -4.26 0.19 6.53
N MET A 64 -3.46 -0.87 6.54
CA MET A 64 -3.61 -1.97 5.62
C MET A 64 -4.12 -3.19 6.39
N HIS A 65 -5.23 -3.76 5.94
CA HIS A 65 -5.82 -4.96 6.53
C HIS A 65 -5.81 -6.08 5.50
N HIS A 66 -5.33 -7.25 5.94
CA HIS A 66 -5.53 -8.47 5.19
C HIS A 66 -6.98 -8.91 5.36
N VAL A 67 -7.71 -9.02 4.25
CA VAL A 67 -9.07 -9.57 4.24
C VAL A 67 -9.01 -10.87 3.45
N PRO A 68 -9.07 -12.05 4.11
CA PRO A 68 -9.22 -13.31 3.39
C PRO A 68 -10.56 -13.26 2.64
N TRP A 69 -10.56 -13.58 1.36
CA TRP A 69 -11.80 -13.89 0.65
C TRP A 69 -12.24 -15.30 1.03
N GLU A 70 -13.53 -15.47 1.32
CA GLU A 70 -14.21 -16.78 1.35
C GLU A 70 -14.24 -17.43 -0.03
#